data_AF-A0A9P8XYI7-F1
#
_entry.id   AF-A0A9P8XYI7-F1
#
_cell.length_a   1.000
_cell.length_b   1.000
_cell.length_c   1.000
_cell.angle_alpha   90.00
_cell.angle_beta   90.00
_cell.angle_gamma   90.00
#
_symmetry.space_group_name_H-M   'P 1'
#
loop_
_entity.id
_entity.type
_entity.pdbx_description
1 polymer ?
#
loop_
_entity_poly.entity_id
_entity_poly.type
_entity_poly.pdbx_seq_one_letter_code
_entity_poly.pdbx_strand_id
1 'polypeptide(L)'
;MRGFAEDLLVKDMSGARPMMDKLESEGWRRGRTLFVVDAETGGSAEGVLRECGYVEAGTIPDYGTSPSGRKMGGIFFYKELRAPEVSGLAMDMNMTADEVRPWEL
;
A
#
# COMPACT_ATOMS: atom_id res chain seq x y z
N MET A 1 -9.48 15.94 -10.60
CA MET A 1 -8.14 15.42 -10.95
C MET A 1 -8.24 13.91 -11.07
N ARG A 2 -8.11 13.32 -12.26
CA ARG A 2 -8.12 11.86 -12.45
C ARG A 2 -6.74 11.34 -12.01
N GLY A 3 -6.69 10.54 -10.95
CA GLY A 3 -5.46 9.93 -10.46
C GLY A 3 -4.82 9.04 -11.52
N PHE A 4 -3.49 9.06 -11.62
CA PHE A 4 -2.75 8.10 -12.42
C PHE A 4 -2.79 6.76 -11.70
N ALA A 5 -3.46 5.76 -12.29
CA ALA A 5 -3.42 4.37 -11.84
C ALA A 5 -2.30 3.65 -12.61
N GLU A 6 -1.43 2.96 -11.88
CA GLU A 6 -0.47 2.02 -12.46
C GLU A 6 -1.02 0.62 -12.16
N ASP A 7 -1.21 -0.19 -13.21
CA ASP A 7 -1.66 -1.57 -13.10
C ASP A 7 -0.41 -2.45 -12.94
N LEU A 8 -0.31 -3.15 -11.81
CA LEU A 8 0.84 -3.99 -11.48
C LEU A 8 0.34 -5.41 -11.20
N LEU A 9 0.67 -6.33 -12.10
CA LEU A 9 0.46 -7.76 -11.92
C LEU A 9 1.49 -8.31 -10.93
N VAL A 10 1.06 -8.64 -9.71
CA VAL A 10 1.93 -9.21 -8.67
C VAL A 10 1.62 -10.69 -8.47
N LYS A 11 2.58 -11.57 -8.82
CA LYS A 11 2.40 -13.04 -8.79
C LYS A 11 3.02 -13.74 -7.57
N ASP A 12 3.96 -13.10 -6.88
CA ASP A 12 4.60 -13.63 -5.67
C ASP A 12 4.72 -12.50 -4.64
N MET A 13 4.22 -12.76 -3.43
CA MET A 13 4.16 -11.80 -2.34
C MET A 13 5.01 -12.22 -1.13
N SER A 14 5.95 -13.16 -1.30
CA SER A 14 6.92 -13.49 -0.23
C SER A 14 7.78 -12.25 0.11
N GLY A 15 7.71 -11.77 1.35
CA GLY A 15 8.35 -10.52 1.76
C GLY A 15 7.65 -9.24 1.25
N ALA A 16 6.38 -9.35 0.84
CA ALA A 16 5.69 -8.25 0.16
C ALA A 16 5.40 -7.04 1.01
N ARG A 17 5.10 -7.15 2.31
CA ARG A 17 4.66 -5.96 3.08
C ARG A 17 5.69 -4.81 3.04
N PRO A 18 7.00 -5.02 3.35
CA PRO A 18 8.01 -3.98 3.16
C PRO A 18 8.13 -3.46 1.71
N MET A 19 7.87 -4.32 0.72
CA MET A 19 7.89 -3.93 -0.69
C MET A 19 6.67 -3.06 -1.04
N MET A 20 5.48 -3.41 -0.55
CA MET A 20 4.25 -2.65 -0.73
C MET A 20 4.36 -1.28 -0.07
N ASP A 21 4.88 -1.20 1.16
CA ASP A 21 5.11 0.07 1.85
C ASP A 21 6.05 0.99 1.05
N LYS A 22 7.13 0.42 0.49
CA LYS A 22 8.08 1.16 -0.35
C LYS A 22 7.47 1.59 -1.67
N LEU A 23 6.68 0.73 -2.31
CA LEU A 23 5.99 1.02 -3.56
C LEU A 23 4.98 2.15 -3.36
N GLU A 24 4.18 2.10 -2.29
CA GLU A 24 3.20 3.12 -1.94
C GLU A 24 3.87 4.47 -1.64
N SER A 25 4.97 4.45 -0.88
CA SER A 25 5.76 5.65 -0.56
C SER A 25 6.32 6.30 -1.82
N GLU A 26 6.87 5.51 -2.74
CA GLU A 26 7.42 6.02 -4.01
C GLU A 26 6.30 6.51 -4.95
N GLY A 27 5.18 5.79 -5.00
CA GLY A 27 3.99 6.20 -5.75
C GLY A 27 3.49 7.56 -5.30
N TRP A 28 3.33 7.75 -3.99
CA TRP A 28 2.95 9.04 -3.42
C TRP A 28 3.95 10.15 -3.77
N ARG A 29 5.26 9.89 -3.62
CA ARG A 29 6.33 10.84 -3.97
C ARG A 29 6.28 11.25 -5.45
N ARG A 30 5.82 10.37 -6.34
CA ARG A 30 5.62 10.63 -7.78
C ARG A 30 4.26 11.27 -8.11
N GLY A 31 3.45 11.62 -7.11
CA GLY A 31 2.13 12.20 -7.30
C GLY A 31 1.07 11.20 -7.75
N ARG A 32 1.27 9.90 -7.52
CA ARG A 32 0.22 8.88 -7.65
C ARG A 32 -0.73 8.99 -6.46
N THR A 33 -2.00 8.76 -6.70
CA THR A 33 -3.07 8.89 -5.68
C THR A 33 -3.84 7.60 -5.48
N LEU A 34 -3.66 6.62 -6.37
CA LEU A 34 -4.39 5.36 -6.36
C LEU A 34 -3.50 4.25 -6.93
N PHE A 35 -3.40 3.15 -6.22
CA PHE A 35 -2.90 1.90 -6.78
C PHE A 35 -4.04 0.94 -7.04
N VAL A 36 -3.93 0.23 -8.17
CA VAL A 36 -4.78 -0.89 -8.53
C VAL A 36 -3.85 -2.08 -8.73
N VAL A 37 -4.17 -3.19 -8.08
CA VAL A 37 -3.37 -4.42 -8.12
C VAL A 37 -4.30 -5.57 -8.41
N ASP A 38 -3.92 -6.44 -9.33
CA ASP A 38 -4.60 -7.70 -9.56
C ASP A 38 -3.83 -8.87 -8.97
N ALA A 39 -4.56 -9.88 -8.52
CA ALA A 39 -4.04 -11.13 -7.98
C ALA A 39 -4.84 -12.32 -8.51
N GLU A 40 -4.28 -13.51 -8.36
CA GLU A 40 -4.99 -14.76 -8.63
C GLU A 40 -6.04 -15.02 -7.54
N THR A 41 -7.27 -15.33 -7.93
CA THR A 41 -8.34 -15.67 -6.99
C THR A 41 -8.01 -16.95 -6.21
N GLY A 42 -8.13 -16.90 -4.89
CA GLY A 42 -7.79 -17.98 -3.96
C GLY A 42 -6.28 -18.13 -3.68
N GLY A 43 -5.45 -17.22 -4.22
CA GLY A 43 -4.01 -17.19 -3.99
C GLY A 43 -3.62 -16.53 -2.66
N SER A 44 -2.35 -16.71 -2.25
CA SER A 44 -1.80 -16.13 -1.01
C SER A 44 -1.75 -14.59 -1.03
N ALA A 45 -1.68 -13.98 -2.21
CA ALA A 45 -1.60 -12.54 -2.39
C ALA A 45 -2.86 -11.80 -1.88
N GLU A 46 -4.04 -12.43 -1.94
CA GLU A 46 -5.27 -11.79 -1.47
C GLU A 46 -5.21 -11.44 0.03
N GLY A 47 -4.70 -12.35 0.85
CA GLY A 47 -4.56 -12.13 2.29
C GLY A 47 -3.62 -10.96 2.58
N VAL A 48 -2.48 -10.94 1.90
CA VAL A 48 -1.48 -9.86 2.06
C VAL A 48 -2.04 -8.51 1.62
N LEU A 49 -2.77 -8.44 0.51
CA LEU A 49 -3.38 -7.19 0.04
C LEU A 49 -4.42 -6.66 1.03
N ARG A 50 -5.27 -7.54 1.58
CA ARG A 50 -6.22 -7.17 2.64
C ARG A 50 -5.50 -6.69 3.90
N GLU A 51 -4.44 -7.37 4.33
CA GLU A 51 -3.61 -6.96 5.48
C GLU A 51 -2.86 -5.64 5.24
N CYS A 52 -2.56 -5.30 3.98
CA CYS A 52 -1.97 -4.01 3.61
C CYS A 52 -3.02 -2.91 3.44
N GLY A 53 -4.29 -3.18 3.72
CA GLY A 53 -5.38 -2.19 3.67
C GLY A 53 -5.90 -1.89 2.26
N TYR A 54 -5.67 -2.78 1.30
CA TYR A 54 -6.32 -2.68 0.00
C TYR A 54 -7.78 -3.12 0.08
N VAL A 55 -8.62 -2.46 -0.71
CA VAL A 55 -10.05 -2.74 -0.85
C VAL A 55 -10.29 -3.57 -2.10
N GLU A 56 -11.08 -4.64 -1.97
CA GLU A 56 -11.49 -5.45 -3.11
C GLU A 56 -12.45 -4.68 -4.01
N ALA A 57 -12.13 -4.59 -5.31
CA ALA A 57 -12.98 -4.00 -6.34
C ALA A 57 -13.91 -5.04 -6.99
N GLY A 58 -13.46 -6.29 -7.07
CA GLY A 58 -14.23 -7.41 -7.61
C GLY A 58 -13.37 -8.48 -8.28
N THR A 59 -14.04 -9.50 -8.81
CA THR A 59 -13.41 -10.64 -9.47
C THR A 59 -13.81 -10.72 -10.94
N ILE A 60 -12.88 -11.20 -11.77
CA ILE A 60 -13.12 -11.52 -13.18
C ILE A 60 -12.78 -13.01 -13.37
N PRO A 61 -13.77 -13.86 -13.71
CA PRO A 61 -13.51 -15.26 -13.99
C PRO A 61 -12.65 -15.40 -15.25
N ASP A 62 -11.83 -16.46 -15.32
CA ASP A 62 -11.03 -16.78 -16.52
C ASP A 62 -10.05 -15.67 -16.99
N TYR A 63 -9.71 -14.72 -16.12
CA TYR A 63 -8.83 -13.59 -16.43
C TYR A 63 -7.36 -14.01 -16.62
N GLY A 64 -6.86 -14.86 -15.73
CA GLY A 64 -5.48 -15.34 -15.71
C GLY A 64 -5.30 -16.69 -16.41
N THR A 65 -4.05 -17.07 -16.66
CA THR A 65 -3.68 -18.41 -17.14
C THR A 65 -2.45 -18.92 -16.39
N SER A 66 -2.53 -20.13 -15.86
CA SER A 66 -1.42 -20.80 -15.17
C SER A 66 -0.32 -21.22 -16.17
N PRO A 67 0.90 -21.56 -15.71
CA PRO A 67 1.94 -22.13 -16.57
C PRO A 67 1.51 -23.43 -17.28
N SER A 68 0.54 -24.17 -16.72
CA SER A 68 -0.05 -25.37 -17.31
C SER A 68 -1.18 -25.09 -18.31
N GLY A 69 -1.50 -23.82 -18.58
CA GLY A 69 -2.56 -23.42 -19.51
C GLY A 69 -3.97 -23.43 -18.90
N ARG A 70 -4.11 -23.65 -17.59
CA ARG A 70 -5.41 -23.61 -16.90
C ARG A 70 -5.84 -22.16 -16.71
N LYS A 71 -7.08 -21.85 -17.08
CA LYS A 71 -7.67 -20.53 -16.80
C LYS A 71 -7.86 -20.32 -15.30
N MET A 72 -7.62 -19.10 -14.84
CA MET A 72 -7.67 -18.72 -13.42
C MET A 72 -8.46 -17.43 -13.25
N GLY A 73 -9.20 -17.30 -12.15
CA GLY A 73 -9.85 -16.06 -11.79
C GLY A 73 -8.82 -14.98 -11.44
N GLY A 74 -9.15 -13.74 -11.80
CA GLY A 74 -8.44 -12.54 -11.34
C GLY A 74 -9.28 -11.82 -10.30
N ILE A 75 -8.65 -11.30 -9.27
CA ILE A 75 -9.27 -10.45 -8.26
C ILE A 75 -8.54 -9.11 -8.22
N PHE A 76 -9.29 -8.02 -8.28
CA PHE A 76 -8.76 -6.66 -8.35
C PHE A 76 -8.92 -5.98 -7.00
N PHE A 77 -7.87 -5.28 -6.60
CA PHE A 77 -7.79 -4.52 -5.37
C PHE A 77 -7.38 -3.08 -5.68
N TYR A 78 -7.81 -2.14 -4.86
CA TYR A 78 -7.35 -0.76 -4.93
C TYR A 78 -7.00 -0.20 -3.56
N LYS A 79 -6.10 0.78 -3.53
CA LYS A 79 -5.78 1.55 -2.32
C LYS A 79 -5.49 3.00 -2.70
N GLU A 80 -6.15 3.92 -2.02
CA GLU A 80 -5.81 5.33 -2.10
C GLU A 80 -4.44 5.54 -1.47
N LEU A 81 -3.51 6.14 -2.22
CA LEU A 81 -2.24 6.54 -1.65
C LEU A 81 -2.46 7.82 -0.86
N ARG A 82 -1.94 7.83 0.36
CA ARG A 82 -1.89 9.00 1.22
C ARG A 82 -0.43 9.25 1.57
N ALA A 83 -0.14 10.42 2.14
CA ALA A 83 1.15 10.61 2.77
C ALA A 83 1.40 9.44 3.73
N PRO A 84 2.59 8.80 3.69
CA PRO A 84 2.89 7.71 4.61
C PRO A 84 2.68 8.23 6.03
N GLU A 85 1.89 7.51 6.83
CA GLU A 85 1.75 7.87 8.24
C GLU A 85 3.14 7.78 8.87
N VAL A 86 3.62 8.89 9.41
CA VAL A 86 4.89 8.91 10.13
C VAL A 86 4.66 8.18 11.45
N SER A 87 4.73 6.86 11.41
CA SER A 87 4.76 6.03 12.62
C SER A 87 6.12 6.24 13.29
N GLY A 88 6.17 7.14 14.28
CA GLY A 88 7.28 7.19 15.24
C GLY A 88 8.14 8.46 15.33
N LEU A 89 7.66 9.63 14.89
CA LEU A 89 8.19 10.91 15.40
C LEU A 89 7.04 11.91 15.60
N ALA A 90 6.26 11.67 16.65
CA ALA A 90 5.74 12.79 17.42
C ALA A 90 6.96 13.45 18.09
N MET A 91 7.64 14.36 17.37
CA MET A 91 8.40 15.39 18.04
C MET A 91 7.35 16.28 18.70
N ASP A 92 7.18 16.12 20.01
CA ASP A 92 6.44 17.05 20.86
C ASP A 92 7.07 18.45 20.72
N MET A 93 6.58 19.24 19.76
CA MET A 93 6.94 20.65 19.60
C MET A 93 6.18 21.57 20.55
N ASN A 94 5.71 21.06 21.69
CA ASN A 94 5.07 21.86 22.73
C ASN A 94 5.93 21.92 23.99
N MET A 95 7.12 22.52 23.89
CA MET A 95 7.73 23.18 25.05
C MET A 95 7.19 24.60 25.11
N THR A 96 6.18 24.79 25.96
CA THR A 96 5.68 26.09 26.38
C THR A 96 6.78 26.89 27.08
N ALA A 97 6.76 28.21 26.93
CA ALA A 97 7.78 29.17 27.38
C ALA A 97 7.96 29.32 28.91
N ASP A 98 7.65 28.30 29.72
CA ASP A 98 7.64 28.35 31.19
C ASP A 98 8.69 27.46 31.87
N GLU A 99 9.62 26.83 31.13
CA GLU A 99 10.67 25.98 31.71
C GLU A 99 12.09 26.57 31.58
N VAL A 100 12.24 27.88 31.84
CA VAL A 100 13.56 28.45 32.15
C VAL A 100 13.93 28.03 33.59
N ARG A 101 14.95 27.16 33.72
CA ARG A 101 15.46 26.74 35.04
C ARG A 101 16.28 27.88 35.68
N PRO A 102 15.95 28.36 36.89
CA PRO A 102 16.58 29.55 37.49
C PRO A 102 18.04 29.43 37.95
N TRP A 103 18.82 28.43 37.52
CA TRP A 103 20.15 28.17 38.10
C TRP A 103 21.33 28.14 37.12
N GLU A 104 21.16 28.58 35.87
CA GLU A 104 22.27 28.86 34.95
C GLU A 104 22.57 30.37 34.84
N LEU A 105 23.01 30.96 35.96
CA LEU A 105 23.72 32.25 36.01
C LEU A 105 25.11 32.05 36.62
#